data_AF-A0A845RS24-F1
#
_entry.id   AF-A0A845RS24-F1
#
_cell.length_a   1.000
_cell.length_b   1.000
_cell.length_c   1.000
_cell.angle_alpha   90.00
_cell.angle_beta   90.00
_cell.angle_gamma   90.00
#
_symmetry.space_group_name_H-M   'P 1'
#
loop_
_entity.id
_entity.type
_entity.pdbx_description
1 polymer ?
#
loop_
_entity_poly.entity_id
_entity_poly.type
_entity_poly.pdbx_seq_one_letter_code
_entity_poly.pdbx_strand_id
1 'polypeptide(L)'
;MSIDTNLAESIYAFPVSPTLEIPLSEMEHVLREAIDFFNQVTAIVEESGIIRGRELARFTARASEGLKVGSIPEKLMLVFAYLKQLLAKLRDALKARPKEGGKIVQVCSKIQARALQIVEYLKVTVQEGPHRKEIALDSQQARMLFSGAGGEPVSRKETIRAMRRAEALWPALRCSHRPNDGRQTTRLTAKVEDLQDAPDFAYCSTWQRSGRRAAISF
;
A
#
# COMPACT_ATOMS: atom_id res chain seq x y z
N MET A 1 36.28 79.44 -18.17
CA MET A 1 36.06 78.06 -17.71
C MET A 1 34.58 77.94 -17.40
N SER A 2 33.80 77.50 -18.38
CA SER A 2 32.37 77.24 -18.24
C SER A 2 32.19 75.74 -18.43
N ILE A 3 31.71 75.05 -17.41
CA ILE A 3 31.50 73.61 -17.43
C ILE A 3 30.04 73.38 -17.83
N ASP A 4 29.86 72.65 -18.91
CA ASP A 4 28.58 72.30 -19.52
C ASP A 4 27.68 71.51 -18.55
N THR A 5 26.53 72.10 -18.23
CA THR A 5 25.41 71.46 -17.53
C THR A 5 24.52 70.71 -18.53
N ASN A 6 24.97 69.57 -19.05
CA ASN A 6 24.16 68.74 -19.96
C ASN A 6 24.40 67.22 -19.83
N LEU A 7 24.54 66.71 -18.60
CA LEU A 7 24.73 65.27 -18.36
C LEU A 7 23.89 64.73 -17.18
N ALA A 8 22.71 65.29 -16.92
CA ALA A 8 21.89 64.90 -15.77
C ALA A 8 20.44 64.48 -16.07
N GLU A 9 20.05 64.24 -17.33
CA GLU A 9 18.65 63.87 -17.66
C GLU A 9 18.44 62.55 -18.40
N SER A 10 19.41 61.62 -18.40
CA SER A 10 19.27 60.36 -19.17
C SER A 10 19.52 59.07 -18.37
N ILE A 11 19.13 59.00 -17.08
CA ILE A 11 19.33 57.77 -16.27
C ILE A 11 18.04 57.20 -15.65
N TYR A 12 16.89 57.86 -15.75
CA TYR A 12 15.61 57.37 -15.18
C TYR A 12 14.55 56.92 -16.19
N ALA A 13 14.94 56.46 -17.38
CA ALA A 13 14.03 55.65 -18.18
C ALA A 13 14.10 54.20 -17.67
N PHE A 14 13.30 53.89 -16.63
CA PHE A 14 12.98 52.49 -16.33
C PHE A 14 12.44 51.87 -17.63
N PRO A 15 13.00 50.76 -18.15
CA PRO A 15 12.38 50.09 -19.27
C PRO A 15 10.99 49.66 -18.81
N VAL A 16 9.96 50.25 -19.42
CA VAL A 16 8.57 49.81 -19.25
C VAL A 16 8.59 48.31 -19.54
N SER A 17 8.42 47.51 -18.50
CA SER A 17 8.43 46.06 -18.64
C SER A 17 7.34 45.73 -19.67
N PRO A 18 7.61 44.92 -20.70
CA PRO A 18 6.59 44.57 -21.68
C PRO A 18 5.39 44.00 -20.92
N THR A 19 4.30 44.76 -20.91
CA THR A 19 3.10 44.39 -20.17
C THR A 19 2.41 43.34 -21.02
N LEU A 20 2.46 42.09 -20.57
CA LEU A 20 1.78 40.99 -21.24
C LEU A 20 0.29 41.07 -20.88
N GLU A 21 -0.49 41.65 -21.78
CA GLU A 21 -1.95 41.66 -21.68
C GLU A 21 -2.47 40.27 -22.07
N ILE A 22 -2.82 39.46 -21.07
CA ILE A 22 -3.45 38.16 -21.28
C ILE A 22 -4.97 38.37 -21.26
N PRO A 23 -5.71 37.95 -22.30
CA PRO A 23 -7.16 38.00 -22.29
C PRO A 23 -7.73 37.25 -21.08
N LEU A 24 -8.75 37.84 -20.43
CA LEU A 24 -9.39 37.22 -19.27
C LEU A 24 -9.92 35.81 -19.58
N SER A 25 -10.43 35.61 -20.79
CA SER A 25 -10.92 34.32 -21.30
C SER A 25 -9.85 33.23 -21.36
N GLU A 26 -8.60 33.59 -21.63
CA GLU A 26 -7.47 32.65 -21.61
C GLU A 26 -7.11 32.28 -20.17
N MET A 27 -7.09 33.26 -19.25
CA MET A 27 -6.87 32.99 -17.83
C MET A 27 -7.98 32.11 -17.23
N GLU A 28 -9.23 32.29 -17.65
CA GLU A 28 -10.34 31.43 -17.26
C GLU A 28 -10.16 29.98 -17.76
N HIS A 29 -9.68 29.79 -18.98
CA HIS A 29 -9.35 28.46 -19.50
C HIS A 29 -8.26 27.80 -18.68
N VAL A 30 -7.17 28.52 -18.39
CA VAL A 30 -6.06 28.01 -17.58
C VAL A 30 -6.54 27.64 -16.16
N LEU A 31 -7.43 28.45 -15.57
CA LEU A 31 -8.02 28.13 -14.28
C LEU A 31 -8.88 26.87 -14.31
N ARG A 32 -9.70 26.66 -15.35
CA ARG A 32 -10.50 25.44 -15.51
C ARG A 32 -9.60 24.21 -15.61
N GLU A 33 -8.60 24.26 -16.47
CA GLU A 33 -7.64 23.16 -16.64
C GLU A 33 -6.90 22.84 -15.33
N ALA A 34 -6.52 23.86 -14.56
CA ALA A 34 -5.88 23.68 -13.26
C ALA A 34 -6.82 23.00 -12.24
N ILE A 35 -8.11 23.35 -12.23
CA ILE A 35 -9.12 22.73 -11.37
C ILE A 35 -9.33 21.27 -11.78
N ASP A 36 -9.41 20.99 -13.08
CA ASP A 36 -9.58 19.62 -13.58
C ASP A 36 -8.37 18.75 -13.22
N PHE A 37 -7.15 19.28 -13.35
CA PHE A 37 -5.96 18.60 -12.89
C PHE A 37 -5.97 18.33 -11.39
N PHE A 38 -6.41 19.29 -10.56
CA PHE A 38 -6.60 19.09 -9.13
C PHE A 38 -7.59 17.97 -8.80
N ASN A 39 -8.71 17.91 -9.52
CA ASN A 39 -9.70 16.86 -9.36
C ASN A 39 -9.13 15.48 -9.72
N GLN A 40 -8.37 15.38 -10.82
CA GLN A 40 -7.69 14.14 -11.22
C GLN A 40 -6.70 13.66 -10.16
N VAL A 41 -5.85 14.56 -9.62
CA VAL A 41 -4.88 14.20 -8.57
C VAL A 41 -5.62 13.76 -7.29
N THR A 42 -6.72 14.40 -6.97
CA THR A 42 -7.55 14.05 -5.79
C THR A 42 -8.13 12.64 -5.95
N ALA A 43 -8.64 12.28 -7.12
CA ALA A 43 -9.13 10.93 -7.41
C ALA A 43 -8.01 9.88 -7.26
N ILE A 44 -6.81 10.15 -7.77
CA ILE A 44 -5.65 9.25 -7.61
C ILE A 44 -5.30 9.06 -6.12
N VAL A 45 -5.33 10.14 -5.34
CA VAL A 45 -5.06 10.10 -3.89
C VAL A 45 -6.13 9.32 -3.13
N GLU A 46 -7.39 9.40 -3.56
CA GLU A 46 -8.49 8.61 -3.02
C GLU A 46 -8.35 7.13 -3.33
N GLU A 47 -8.13 6.78 -4.60
CA GLU A 47 -7.97 5.40 -5.09
C GLU A 47 -6.78 4.69 -4.46
N SER A 48 -5.69 5.43 -4.26
CA SER A 48 -4.48 4.91 -3.59
C SER A 48 -4.64 4.74 -2.08
N GLY A 49 -5.71 5.26 -1.48
CA GLY A 49 -5.96 5.17 -0.03
C GLY A 49 -4.90 5.85 0.83
N ILE A 50 -4.12 6.77 0.26
CA ILE A 50 -3.00 7.44 0.92
C ILE A 50 -3.48 8.35 2.04
N ILE A 51 -4.57 9.07 1.79
CA ILE A 51 -5.23 9.95 2.75
C ILE A 51 -6.52 9.27 3.23
N ARG A 52 -6.81 9.38 4.53
CA ARG A 52 -8.10 8.89 5.05
C ARG A 52 -9.24 9.68 4.41
N GLY A 53 -10.30 9.00 3.94
CA GLY A 53 -11.41 9.66 3.23
C GLY A 53 -12.03 10.87 3.95
N ARG A 54 -12.12 10.84 5.30
CA ARG A 54 -12.58 12.00 6.09
C ARG A 54 -11.65 13.21 6.00
N GLU A 55 -10.34 12.98 5.97
CA GLU A 55 -9.34 14.04 5.81
C GLU A 55 -9.37 14.59 4.38
N LEU A 56 -9.49 13.72 3.38
CA LEU A 56 -9.64 14.13 1.97
C LEU A 56 -10.91 14.95 1.74
N ALA A 57 -12.03 14.57 2.33
CA ALA A 57 -13.29 15.31 2.26
C ALA A 57 -13.20 16.71 2.89
N ARG A 58 -12.49 16.85 4.02
CA ARG A 58 -12.24 18.17 4.64
C ARG A 58 -11.31 19.02 3.77
N PHE A 59 -10.30 18.40 3.18
CA PHE A 59 -9.34 19.07 2.33
C PHE A 59 -9.99 19.62 1.06
N THR A 60 -10.78 18.80 0.36
CA THR A 60 -11.53 19.20 -0.83
C THR A 60 -12.57 20.26 -0.52
N ALA A 61 -13.33 20.13 0.58
CA ALA A 61 -14.29 21.15 1.01
C ALA A 61 -13.63 22.51 1.24
N ARG A 62 -12.46 22.53 1.92
CA ARG A 62 -11.68 23.77 2.12
C ARG A 62 -11.16 24.35 0.81
N ALA A 63 -10.69 23.51 -0.11
CA ALA A 63 -10.23 23.95 -1.42
C ALA A 63 -11.38 24.55 -2.24
N SER A 64 -12.54 23.90 -2.27
CA SER A 64 -13.74 24.39 -2.96
C SER A 64 -14.26 25.71 -2.38
N GLU A 65 -14.20 25.88 -1.05
CA GLU A 65 -14.58 27.14 -0.41
C GLU A 65 -13.61 28.27 -0.78
N GLY A 66 -12.31 28.00 -0.74
CA GLY A 66 -11.28 28.97 -1.12
C GLY A 66 -11.38 29.42 -2.58
N LEU A 67 -11.80 28.54 -3.50
CA LEU A 67 -11.97 28.87 -4.93
C LEU A 67 -13.22 29.70 -5.25
N LYS A 68 -14.15 29.85 -4.30
CA LYS A 68 -15.31 30.73 -4.48
C LYS A 68 -14.96 32.21 -4.33
N VAL A 69 -13.89 32.53 -3.60
CA VAL A 69 -13.50 33.89 -3.24
C VAL A 69 -12.26 34.31 -4.05
N GLY A 70 -12.15 35.59 -4.40
CA GLY A 70 -10.96 36.18 -5.03
C GLY A 70 -11.02 36.31 -6.55
N SER A 71 -9.98 36.94 -7.10
CA SER A 71 -9.75 37.12 -8.53
C SER A 71 -9.19 35.85 -9.19
N ILE A 72 -9.27 35.75 -10.51
CA ILE A 72 -8.79 34.56 -11.26
C ILE A 72 -7.30 34.25 -10.97
N PRO A 73 -6.37 35.23 -10.96
CA PRO A 73 -4.97 34.96 -10.61
C PRO A 73 -4.80 34.41 -9.18
N GLU A 74 -5.54 34.93 -8.21
CA GLU A 74 -5.51 34.44 -6.82
C GLU A 74 -6.03 33.01 -6.72
N LYS A 75 -7.13 32.69 -7.42
CA LYS A 75 -7.66 31.32 -7.50
C LYS A 75 -6.64 30.38 -8.12
N LEU A 76 -5.96 30.80 -9.19
CA LEU A 76 -4.92 30.00 -9.83
C LEU A 76 -3.78 29.67 -8.85
N MET A 77 -3.28 30.69 -8.13
CA MET A 77 -2.25 30.50 -7.10
C MET A 77 -2.72 29.54 -6.01
N LEU A 78 -3.99 29.64 -5.62
CA LEU A 78 -4.59 28.80 -4.60
C LEU A 78 -4.70 27.33 -5.05
N VAL A 79 -5.14 27.06 -6.29
CA VAL A 79 -5.15 25.70 -6.86
C VAL A 79 -3.74 25.11 -6.84
N PHE A 80 -2.73 25.86 -7.30
CA PHE A 80 -1.35 25.38 -7.29
C PHE A 80 -0.81 25.13 -5.88
N ALA A 81 -1.22 25.93 -4.89
CA ALA A 81 -0.86 25.68 -3.50
C ALA A 81 -1.45 24.35 -2.99
N TYR A 82 -2.72 24.07 -3.27
CA TYR A 82 -3.35 22.80 -2.91
C TYR A 82 -2.75 21.61 -3.65
N LEU A 83 -2.42 21.75 -4.94
CA LEU A 83 -1.70 20.74 -5.71
C LEU A 83 -0.34 20.41 -5.08
N LYS A 84 0.44 21.43 -4.70
CA LYS A 84 1.72 21.23 -3.98
C LYS A 84 1.53 20.48 -2.66
N GLN A 85 0.45 20.75 -1.93
CA GLN A 85 0.12 20.04 -0.69
C GLN A 85 -0.23 18.55 -0.95
N LEU A 86 -1.02 18.27 -1.99
CA LEU A 86 -1.32 16.89 -2.39
C LEU A 86 -0.05 16.14 -2.84
N LEU A 87 0.80 16.79 -3.63
CA LEU A 87 2.10 16.24 -4.04
C LEU A 87 3.02 15.95 -2.86
N ALA A 88 3.04 16.80 -1.84
CA ALA A 88 3.82 16.56 -0.62
C ALA A 88 3.32 15.30 0.11
N LYS A 89 2.00 15.14 0.25
CA LYS A 89 1.39 13.95 0.86
C LYS A 89 1.67 12.68 0.05
N LEU A 90 1.59 12.76 -1.28
CA LEU A 90 1.97 11.67 -2.19
C LEU A 90 3.45 11.28 -2.00
N ARG A 91 4.36 12.26 -1.97
CA ARG A 91 5.78 12.03 -1.75
C ARG A 91 6.06 11.36 -0.41
N ASP A 92 5.40 11.81 0.65
CA ASP A 92 5.59 11.25 1.98
C ASP A 92 5.05 9.82 2.06
N ALA A 93 3.93 9.52 1.40
CA ALA A 93 3.41 8.17 1.27
C ALA A 93 4.34 7.25 0.47
N LEU A 94 4.93 7.75 -0.63
CA LEU A 94 5.92 7.02 -1.41
C LEU A 94 7.21 6.77 -0.62
N LYS A 95 7.63 7.69 0.25
CA LYS A 95 8.77 7.51 1.17
C LYS A 95 8.47 6.56 2.33
N ALA A 96 7.24 6.59 2.84
CA ALA A 96 6.77 5.71 3.90
C ALA A 96 6.51 4.28 3.41
N ARG A 97 6.36 4.10 2.09
CA ARG A 97 6.35 2.77 1.48
C ARG A 97 7.63 2.06 1.90
N PRO A 98 7.54 0.86 2.51
CA PRO A 98 8.74 0.15 2.96
C PRO A 98 9.63 -0.06 1.74
N LYS A 99 10.82 0.55 1.77
CA LYS A 99 11.89 0.21 0.83
C LYS A 99 12.09 -1.30 0.95
N GLU A 100 12.07 -1.99 -0.18
CA GLU A 100 12.32 -3.43 -0.28
C GLU A 100 13.54 -3.77 0.59
N GLY A 101 13.30 -4.39 1.75
CA GLY A 101 14.31 -4.60 2.79
C GLY A 101 13.83 -4.33 4.23
N GLY A 102 12.74 -3.59 4.41
CA GLY A 102 12.09 -3.46 5.72
C GLY A 102 11.24 -4.68 6.07
N LYS A 103 11.50 -5.35 7.20
CA LYS A 103 10.65 -6.43 7.72
C LYS A 103 9.25 -5.90 7.97
N ILE A 104 8.33 -6.15 7.03
CA ILE A 104 6.92 -5.79 7.16
C ILE A 104 6.32 -6.68 8.25
N VAL A 105 6.16 -6.13 9.45
CA VAL A 105 5.42 -6.78 10.55
C VAL A 105 3.94 -6.65 10.22
N GLN A 106 3.45 -7.57 9.38
CA GLN A 106 2.02 -7.78 9.21
C GLN A 106 1.45 -8.16 10.59
N VAL A 107 0.40 -7.46 11.06
CA VAL A 107 -0.42 -7.95 12.17
C VAL A 107 -1.25 -9.12 11.63
N CYS A 108 -0.58 -10.24 11.39
CA CYS A 108 -1.21 -11.51 11.14
C CYS A 108 -1.98 -11.89 12.41
N SER A 109 -3.21 -12.36 12.27
CA SER A 109 -3.84 -13.07 13.39
C SER A 109 -2.88 -14.16 13.88
N LYS A 110 -2.88 -14.48 15.18
CA LYS A 110 -1.99 -15.52 15.74
C LYS A 110 -2.07 -16.84 14.96
N ILE A 111 -3.24 -17.15 14.38
CA ILE A 111 -3.47 -18.33 13.55
C ILE A 111 -2.78 -18.22 12.18
N GLN A 112 -2.83 -17.05 11.53
CA GLN A 112 -2.16 -16.82 10.25
C GLN A 112 -0.64 -16.81 10.39
N ALA A 113 -0.09 -16.21 11.44
CA ALA A 113 1.34 -16.25 11.72
C ALA A 113 1.82 -17.70 11.90
N ARG A 114 1.05 -18.52 12.61
CA ARG A 114 1.32 -19.96 12.78
C ARG A 114 1.18 -20.77 11.50
N ALA A 115 0.21 -20.44 10.65
CA ALA A 115 0.07 -21.09 9.35
C ALA A 115 1.28 -20.80 8.45
N LEU A 116 1.78 -19.56 8.45
CA LEU A 116 3.01 -19.19 7.75
C LEU A 116 4.23 -19.93 8.33
N GLN A 117 4.35 -20.05 9.66
CA GLN A 117 5.41 -20.84 10.30
C GLN A 117 5.40 -22.31 9.86
N ILE A 118 4.22 -22.93 9.71
CA ILE A 118 4.10 -24.31 9.17
C ILE A 118 4.65 -24.35 7.75
N VAL A 119 4.23 -23.43 6.88
CA VAL A 119 4.66 -23.43 5.49
C VAL A 119 6.18 -23.21 5.39
N GLU A 120 6.73 -22.29 6.17
CA GLU A 120 8.17 -22.03 6.19
C GLU A 120 8.98 -23.25 6.66
N TYR A 121 8.53 -23.90 7.75
CA TYR A 121 9.14 -25.14 8.22
C TYR A 121 9.12 -26.23 7.14
N LEU A 122 8.01 -26.38 6.42
CA LEU A 122 7.88 -27.35 5.34
C LEU A 122 8.78 -27.00 4.14
N LYS A 123 8.93 -25.73 3.78
CA LYS A 123 9.87 -25.29 2.73
C LYS A 123 11.30 -25.70 3.05
N VAL A 124 11.76 -25.41 4.27
CA VAL A 124 13.11 -25.80 4.72
C VAL A 124 13.25 -27.33 4.72
N THR A 125 12.24 -28.05 5.20
CA THR A 125 12.25 -29.53 5.24
C THR A 125 12.29 -30.15 3.84
N VAL A 126 11.63 -29.55 2.84
CA VAL A 126 11.70 -29.98 1.43
C VAL A 126 13.09 -29.72 0.86
N GLN A 127 13.68 -28.56 1.13
CA GLN A 127 15.02 -28.19 0.64
C GLN A 127 16.14 -29.05 1.24
N GLU A 128 16.06 -29.37 2.54
CA GLU A 128 17.07 -30.19 3.23
C GLU A 128 16.94 -31.69 2.94
N GLY A 129 15.78 -32.15 2.47
CA GLY A 129 15.45 -33.58 2.33
C GLY A 129 14.83 -33.97 0.99
N PRO A 130 15.47 -33.71 -0.16
CA PRO A 130 14.90 -33.95 -1.50
C PRO A 130 14.62 -35.43 -1.81
N HIS A 131 15.11 -36.37 -0.98
CA HIS A 131 14.89 -37.81 -1.16
C HIS A 131 13.59 -38.35 -0.52
N ARG A 132 12.81 -37.52 0.17
CA ARG A 132 11.54 -37.96 0.77
C ARG A 132 10.44 -37.96 -0.30
N LYS A 133 9.65 -39.05 -0.37
CA LYS A 133 8.50 -39.14 -1.28
C LYS A 133 7.28 -38.36 -0.79
N GLU A 134 7.11 -38.31 0.53
CA GLU A 134 5.95 -37.68 1.19
C GLU A 134 6.41 -36.98 2.47
N ILE A 135 5.84 -35.81 2.74
CA ILE A 135 5.99 -35.08 3.98
C ILE A 135 4.71 -35.19 4.78
N ALA A 136 4.88 -35.45 6.07
CA ALA A 136 3.81 -35.59 7.02
C ALA A 136 4.12 -34.80 8.29
N LEU A 137 3.19 -33.92 8.68
CA LEU A 137 3.27 -33.14 9.91
C LEU A 137 2.03 -33.38 10.76
N ASP A 138 2.21 -34.02 11.91
CA ASP A 138 1.12 -34.28 12.85
C ASP A 138 0.82 -33.02 13.70
N SER A 139 -0.43 -32.89 14.17
CA SER A 139 -0.85 -31.77 15.03
C SER A 139 -0.04 -31.67 16.33
N GLN A 140 0.50 -32.77 16.85
CA GLN A 140 1.42 -32.74 17.99
C GLN A 140 2.78 -32.13 17.60
N GLN A 141 3.31 -32.45 16.43
CA GLN A 141 4.55 -31.87 15.91
C GLN A 141 4.38 -30.37 15.60
N ALA A 142 3.25 -29.99 15.00
CA ALA A 142 2.91 -28.58 14.79
C ALA A 142 2.80 -27.79 16.12
N ARG A 143 2.29 -28.41 17.19
CA ARG A 143 2.29 -27.78 18.53
C ARG A 143 3.70 -27.56 19.07
N MET A 144 4.60 -28.53 18.91
CA MET A 144 6.01 -28.38 19.29
C MET A 144 6.71 -27.29 18.48
N LEU A 145 6.41 -27.20 17.18
CA LEU A 145 6.90 -26.12 16.31
C LEU A 145 6.50 -24.73 16.84
N PHE A 146 5.27 -24.59 17.35
CA PHE A 146 4.78 -23.31 17.87
C PHE A 146 5.31 -22.95 19.26
N SER A 147 5.62 -23.93 20.11
CA SER A 147 6.10 -23.68 21.47
C SER A 147 7.58 -23.31 21.53
N GLY A 148 8.38 -23.65 20.51
CA GLY A 148 9.82 -23.40 20.52
C GLY A 148 10.55 -24.07 21.70
N ALA A 149 11.79 -23.64 21.96
CA ALA A 149 12.58 -24.11 23.11
C ALA A 149 12.12 -23.44 24.42
N GLY A 150 10.98 -23.87 24.97
CA GLY A 150 10.55 -23.53 26.34
C GLY A 150 9.24 -22.74 26.48
N GLY A 151 8.46 -22.54 25.42
CA GLY A 151 7.16 -21.86 25.49
C GLY A 151 5.99 -22.77 25.87
N GLU A 152 4.88 -22.18 26.32
CA GLU A 152 3.64 -22.91 26.58
C GLU A 152 3.06 -23.56 25.30
N PRO A 153 2.60 -24.81 25.36
CA PRO A 153 2.07 -25.51 24.20
C PRO A 153 0.73 -24.91 23.77
N VAL A 154 0.66 -24.49 22.51
CA VAL A 154 -0.55 -23.94 21.89
C VAL A 154 -1.73 -24.91 21.99
N SER A 155 -2.94 -24.38 22.18
CA SER A 155 -4.18 -25.18 22.24
C SER A 155 -4.39 -26.00 20.96
N ARG A 156 -4.81 -27.26 21.12
CA ARG A 156 -5.13 -28.19 20.00
C ARG A 156 -6.06 -27.54 18.97
N LYS A 157 -7.09 -26.80 19.41
CA LYS A 157 -8.06 -26.13 18.54
C LYS A 157 -7.41 -25.04 17.67
N GLU A 158 -6.42 -24.34 18.20
CA GLU A 158 -5.71 -23.30 17.44
C GLU A 158 -4.73 -23.91 16.45
N THR A 159 -4.07 -25.00 16.83
CA THR A 159 -3.19 -25.76 15.93
C THR A 159 -3.95 -26.31 14.74
N ILE A 160 -5.12 -26.93 14.95
CA ILE A 160 -5.94 -27.45 13.85
C ILE A 160 -6.40 -26.32 12.92
N ARG A 161 -6.78 -25.16 13.48
CA ARG A 161 -7.13 -23.97 12.68
C ARG A 161 -5.94 -23.46 11.87
N ALA A 162 -4.73 -23.45 12.45
CA ALA A 162 -3.52 -23.07 11.74
C ALA A 162 -3.17 -24.06 10.63
N MET A 163 -3.30 -25.37 10.86
CA MET A 163 -3.06 -26.41 9.86
C MET A 163 -4.02 -26.32 8.68
N ARG A 164 -5.33 -26.16 8.93
CA ARG A 164 -6.32 -25.92 7.86
C ARG A 164 -6.05 -24.61 7.11
N ARG A 165 -5.58 -23.58 7.81
CA ARG A 165 -5.19 -22.33 7.17
C ARG A 165 -3.93 -22.50 6.31
N ALA A 166 -2.99 -23.35 6.71
CA ALA A 166 -1.80 -23.67 5.93
C ALA A 166 -2.18 -24.39 4.62
N GLU A 167 -3.13 -25.34 4.65
CA GLU A 167 -3.72 -25.96 3.46
C GLU A 167 -4.38 -24.92 2.54
N ALA A 168 -5.11 -23.95 3.10
CA ALA A 168 -5.69 -22.87 2.29
C ALA A 168 -4.63 -21.94 1.67
N LEU A 169 -3.45 -21.83 2.28
CA LEU A 169 -2.34 -21.03 1.78
C LEU A 169 -1.48 -21.80 0.77
N TRP A 170 -1.39 -23.12 0.92
CA TRP A 170 -0.63 -24.01 0.05
C TRP A 170 -1.51 -25.23 -0.27
N PRO A 171 -2.32 -25.18 -1.35
CA PRO A 171 -3.30 -26.22 -1.68
C PRO A 171 -2.74 -27.61 -1.98
N ALA A 172 -1.41 -27.74 -2.16
CA ALA A 172 -0.70 -29.01 -2.25
C ALA A 172 -0.68 -29.76 -0.91
N LEU A 173 -0.80 -29.05 0.21
CA LEU A 173 -0.97 -29.65 1.53
C LEU A 173 -2.40 -30.17 1.69
N ARG A 174 -2.55 -31.37 2.23
CA ARG A 174 -3.84 -31.97 2.60
C ARG A 174 -3.95 -32.10 4.10
N CYS A 175 -4.95 -31.46 4.69
CA CYS A 175 -5.21 -31.57 6.12
C CYS A 175 -6.24 -32.67 6.38
N SER A 176 -5.78 -33.84 6.80
CA SER A 176 -6.62 -35.01 7.04
C SER A 176 -6.42 -35.58 8.45
N HIS A 177 -7.16 -36.62 8.81
CA HIS A 177 -6.91 -37.35 10.04
C HIS A 177 -5.91 -38.49 9.80
N ARG A 178 -5.12 -38.81 10.82
CA ARG A 178 -4.20 -39.94 10.76
C ARG A 178 -4.99 -41.24 10.53
N PRO A 179 -4.66 -42.04 9.51
CA PRO A 179 -5.36 -43.29 9.24
C PRO A 179 -5.16 -44.26 10.42
N ASN A 180 -6.21 -44.98 10.77
CA ASN A 180 -6.26 -45.94 11.89
C ASN A 180 -5.99 -45.35 13.29
N ASP A 181 -6.14 -44.02 13.46
CA ASP A 181 -6.06 -43.39 14.78
C ASP A 181 -7.45 -43.11 15.36
N GLY A 182 -7.83 -43.86 16.40
CA GLY A 182 -9.08 -43.63 17.15
C GLY A 182 -9.16 -42.26 17.83
N ARG A 183 -8.03 -41.55 17.99
CA ARG A 183 -7.97 -40.21 18.60
C ARG A 183 -8.19 -39.07 17.60
N GLN A 184 -8.38 -39.41 16.31
CA GLN A 184 -8.59 -38.48 15.21
C GLN A 184 -7.52 -37.37 15.15
N THR A 185 -6.24 -37.73 15.32
CA THR A 185 -5.15 -36.76 15.24
C THR A 185 -5.08 -36.15 13.84
N THR A 186 -5.13 -34.82 13.75
CA THR A 186 -5.01 -34.11 12.47
C THR A 186 -3.56 -34.16 11.99
N ARG A 187 -3.38 -34.41 10.69
CA ARG A 187 -2.10 -34.56 9.99
C ARG A 187 -2.15 -33.77 8.68
N LEU A 188 -1.09 -33.02 8.41
CA LEU A 188 -0.84 -32.41 7.11
C LEU A 188 0.03 -33.37 6.30
N THR A 189 -0.41 -33.74 5.10
CA THR A 189 0.32 -34.61 4.19
C THR A 189 0.47 -33.95 2.82
N ALA A 190 1.62 -34.12 2.19
CA ALA A 190 1.84 -33.71 0.80
C ALA A 190 2.96 -34.53 0.16
N LYS A 191 2.87 -34.74 -1.16
CA LYS A 191 3.96 -35.32 -1.94
C LYS A 191 5.00 -34.25 -2.21
N VAL A 192 6.28 -34.62 -2.18
CA VAL A 192 7.38 -33.64 -2.39
C VAL A 192 7.37 -33.07 -3.81
N GLU A 193 6.92 -33.85 -4.79
CA GLU A 193 6.73 -33.40 -6.18
C GLU A 193 5.74 -32.24 -6.29
N ASP A 194 4.65 -32.27 -5.52
CA ASP A 194 3.61 -31.23 -5.52
C ASP A 194 4.03 -29.98 -4.73
N LEU A 195 5.18 -30.01 -4.05
CA LEU A 195 5.71 -28.92 -3.22
C LEU A 195 6.83 -28.12 -3.91
N GLN A 196 7.08 -28.35 -5.20
CA GLN A 196 8.05 -27.57 -5.97
C GLN A 196 7.57 -26.13 -6.19
N ASP A 197 6.28 -25.95 -6.46
CA ASP A 197 5.62 -24.64 -6.57
C ASP A 197 5.25 -24.12 -5.18
N ALA A 198 6.27 -23.86 -4.36
CA ALA A 198 6.06 -23.31 -3.04
C ALA A 198 5.48 -21.88 -3.16
N PRO A 199 4.41 -21.53 -2.43
CA PRO A 199 3.84 -20.22 -2.51
C PRO A 199 4.89 -19.20 -2.09
N ASP A 200 5.25 -18.32 -3.03
CA ASP A 200 6.11 -17.19 -2.73
C ASP A 200 5.28 -16.15 -1.98
N PHE A 201 5.31 -16.27 -0.65
CA PHE A 201 4.89 -15.19 0.22
C PHE A 201 5.98 -14.13 0.22
N ALA A 202 6.25 -13.54 -0.96
CA ALA A 202 6.77 -12.20 -1.02
C ALA A 202 5.86 -11.39 -0.09
N TYR A 203 6.45 -10.78 0.95
CA TYR A 203 5.76 -10.08 2.04
C TYR A 203 4.77 -8.97 1.56
N CYS A 204 4.67 -8.76 0.25
CA CYS A 204 3.83 -7.82 -0.47
C CYS A 204 2.55 -8.40 -1.11
N SER A 205 2.41 -9.72 -1.32
CA SER A 205 1.31 -10.26 -2.17
C SER A 205 0.01 -10.58 -1.42
N THR A 206 0.00 -10.62 -0.08
CA THR A 206 -1.25 -10.83 0.70
C THR A 206 -2.04 -9.54 0.94
N TRP A 207 -1.70 -8.46 0.23
CA TRP A 207 -2.30 -7.14 0.37
C TRP A 207 -3.67 -6.98 -0.28
N GLN A 208 -4.22 -8.01 -0.93
CA GLN A 208 -5.60 -7.96 -1.40
C GLN A 208 -6.56 -8.37 -0.28
N ARG A 209 -6.93 -7.37 0.54
CA ARG A 209 -8.30 -7.32 1.08
C ARG A 209 -9.24 -7.56 -0.09
N SER A 210 -10.07 -8.58 0.04
CA SER A 210 -11.07 -8.95 -0.95
C SER A 210 -11.83 -7.72 -1.44
N GLY A 211 -11.52 -7.27 -2.65
CA GLY A 211 -12.32 -6.30 -3.41
C GLY A 211 -13.58 -6.97 -3.94
N ARG A 212 -14.38 -7.61 -3.06
CA ARG A 212 -15.74 -8.02 -3.42
C ARG A 212 -16.51 -6.72 -3.70
N ARG A 213 -16.53 -6.36 -4.98
CA ARG A 213 -17.43 -5.36 -5.54
C ARG A 213 -18.85 -5.84 -5.25
N ALA A 214 -19.62 -5.08 -4.48
CA ALA A 214 -21.05 -5.03 -4.71
C ALA A 214 -21.19 -4.25 -6.02
N ALA A 215 -21.32 -4.98 -7.14
CA ALA A 215 -21.67 -4.38 -8.40
C ALA A 215 -23.10 -3.85 -8.29
N ILE A 216 -23.29 -2.56 -8.51
CA ILE A 216 -24.58 -2.03 -8.95
C ILE A 216 -24.52 -2.08 -10.47
N SER A 217 -25.39 -2.89 -11.07
CA SER A 217 -25.58 -2.96 -12.51
C SER A 217 -26.22 -1.68 -13.04
N PHE A 218 -25.86 -1.35 -14.28
CA PHE A 218 -26.22 -0.18 -15.10
C PHE A 218 -27.54 0.53 -14.79
#